data_AF-A0A2W5XY55-F1
#
_entry.id   AF-A0A2W5XY55-F1
#
_cell.length_a   1.000
_cell.length_b   1.000
_cell.length_c   1.000
_cell.angle_alpha   90.00
_cell.angle_beta   90.00
_cell.angle_gamma   90.00
#
_symmetry.space_group_name_H-M   'P 1'
#
loop_
_entity.id
_entity.type
_entity.pdbx_description
1 polymer ?
#
loop_
_entity_poly.entity_id
_entity_poly.type
_entity_poly.pdbx_seq_one_letter_code
_entity_poly.pdbx_strand_id
1 'polypeptide(L)'
;MADKAMDVYLNDHLAGAMLGSDLAEQLRDRNEGNPLGETMGSIAAEIESDRQTLIDLMERMGTSKNPVKQVTTWLAEKASRPKFSGMTSGEPELGTFLALESLSLGVEGKASLWEALKEVAGEYAQLASMDLDDLRERAAAQRRTLERERLAAARRALREQPAS
;
A
#
# COMPACT_ATOMS: atom_id res chain seq x y z
N MET A 1 17.43 13.92 -18.19
CA MET A 1 17.65 12.49 -17.88
C MET A 1 17.18 12.15 -16.47
N ALA A 2 17.44 13.00 -15.47
CA ALA A 2 16.90 12.86 -14.11
C ALA A 2 15.35 12.87 -14.04
N ASP A 3 14.68 13.78 -14.78
CA ASP A 3 13.21 13.85 -14.81
C ASP A 3 12.55 12.53 -15.27
N LYS A 4 13.19 11.82 -16.21
CA LYS A 4 12.68 10.53 -16.69
C LYS A 4 12.76 9.44 -15.61
N ALA A 5 13.79 9.45 -14.77
CA ALA A 5 13.92 8.47 -13.68
C ALA A 5 12.92 8.75 -12.56
N MET A 6 12.77 10.02 -12.18
CA MET A 6 11.75 10.46 -11.21
C MET A 6 10.34 10.13 -11.71
N ASP A 7 10.02 10.41 -12.98
CA ASP A 7 8.71 10.10 -13.56
C ASP A 7 8.39 8.61 -13.53
N VAL A 8 9.34 7.74 -13.89
CA VAL A 8 9.18 6.29 -13.80
C VAL A 8 8.94 5.87 -12.35
N TYR A 9 9.78 6.36 -11.43
CA TYR A 9 9.73 6.01 -10.02
C TYR A 9 8.37 6.39 -9.38
N LEU A 10 7.88 7.61 -9.62
CA LEU A 10 6.59 8.02 -9.08
C LEU A 10 5.41 7.28 -9.73
N ASN A 11 5.48 6.96 -11.03
CA ASN A 11 4.42 6.19 -11.68
C ASN A 11 4.36 4.74 -11.16
N ASP A 12 5.51 4.09 -10.94
CA ASP A 12 5.56 2.75 -10.35
C ASP A 12 4.95 2.75 -8.95
N HIS A 13 5.30 3.73 -8.12
CA HIS A 13 4.73 3.88 -6.79
C HIS A 13 3.24 4.25 -6.79
N LEU A 14 2.78 5.07 -7.75
CA LEU A 14 1.36 5.38 -7.90
C LEU A 14 0.55 4.13 -8.24
N ALA A 15 1.06 3.28 -9.13
CA ALA A 15 0.42 2.01 -9.48
C ALA A 15 0.33 1.07 -8.26
N GLY A 16 1.40 1.00 -7.46
CA GLY A 16 1.39 0.27 -6.18
C GLY A 16 0.40 0.85 -5.17
N ALA A 17 0.35 2.17 -5.04
CA ALA A 17 -0.55 2.87 -4.12
C ALA A 17 -2.04 2.66 -4.48
N MET A 18 -2.39 2.63 -5.77
CA MET A 18 -3.75 2.30 -6.22
C MET A 18 -4.16 0.88 -5.82
N LEU A 19 -3.27 -0.11 -6.02
CA LEU A 19 -3.56 -1.48 -5.59
C LEU A 19 -3.68 -1.59 -4.05
N GLY A 20 -2.83 -0.86 -3.33
CA GLY A 20 -2.84 -0.82 -1.87
C GLY A 20 -4.09 -0.18 -1.29
N SER A 21 -4.56 0.95 -1.85
CA SER A 21 -5.80 1.61 -1.43
C SER A 21 -7.01 0.71 -1.65
N ASP A 22 -7.14 0.12 -2.84
CA ASP A 22 -8.24 -0.79 -3.17
C ASP A 22 -8.26 -2.02 -2.25
N LEU A 23 -7.08 -2.54 -1.88
CA LEU A 23 -6.97 -3.69 -0.97
C LEU A 23 -7.33 -3.31 0.48
N ALA A 24 -6.93 -2.12 0.93
CA ALA A 24 -7.26 -1.64 2.26
C ALA A 24 -8.78 -1.44 2.43
N GLU A 25 -9.45 -0.87 1.42
CA GLU A 25 -10.90 -0.73 1.40
C GLU A 25 -11.60 -2.09 1.39
N GLN A 26 -11.15 -3.04 0.57
CA GLN A 26 -11.70 -4.39 0.57
C GLN A 26 -11.56 -5.10 1.92
N LEU A 27 -10.43 -4.91 2.60
CA LEU A 27 -10.21 -5.44 3.95
C LEU A 27 -11.13 -4.79 4.98
N ARG A 28 -11.38 -3.47 4.89
CA ARG A 28 -12.37 -2.77 5.71
C ARG A 28 -13.76 -3.34 5.49
N ASP A 29 -14.22 -3.37 4.25
CA ASP A 29 -15.61 -3.72 3.90
C ASP A 29 -15.93 -5.18 4.25
N ARG A 30 -15.01 -6.11 4.00
CA ARG A 30 -15.20 -7.53 4.34
C ARG A 30 -15.22 -7.80 5.84
N ASN A 31 -14.67 -6.88 6.64
CA ASN A 31 -14.58 -7.01 8.09
C ASN A 31 -15.50 -6.01 8.80
N GLU A 32 -16.49 -5.46 8.09
CA GLU A 32 -17.48 -4.55 8.66
C GLU A 32 -18.18 -5.19 9.88
N GLY A 33 -18.35 -4.38 10.93
CA GLY A 33 -18.97 -4.83 12.19
C GLY A 33 -18.04 -5.66 13.09
N ASN A 34 -16.77 -5.82 12.76
CA ASN A 34 -15.77 -6.45 13.63
C ASN A 34 -14.55 -5.54 13.88
N PRO A 35 -13.71 -5.84 14.91
CA PRO A 35 -12.58 -4.98 15.28
C PRO A 35 -11.53 -4.77 14.18
N LEU A 36 -11.35 -5.73 13.27
CA LEU A 36 -10.45 -5.59 12.13
C LEU A 36 -11.01 -4.56 11.14
N GLY A 37 -12.32 -4.55 10.89
CA GLY A 37 -12.96 -3.56 10.03
C GLY A 37 -12.79 -2.13 10.55
N GLU A 38 -12.97 -1.93 11.86
CA GLU A 38 -12.74 -0.63 12.52
C GLU A 38 -11.29 -0.16 12.35
N THR A 39 -10.33 -1.06 12.61
CA THR A 39 -8.89 -0.79 12.44
C THR A 39 -8.56 -0.44 10.99
N MET A 40 -9.10 -1.21 10.05
CA MET A 40 -8.90 -0.99 8.63
C MET A 40 -9.59 0.28 8.13
N GLY A 41 -10.63 0.77 8.80
CA GLY A 41 -11.26 2.06 8.52
C GLY A 41 -10.27 3.23 8.64
N SER A 42 -9.50 3.28 9.73
CA SER A 42 -8.45 4.30 9.91
C SER A 42 -7.32 4.11 8.90
N ILE A 43 -6.82 2.88 8.75
CA ILE A 43 -5.68 2.58 7.87
C ILE A 43 -6.02 2.88 6.40
N ALA A 44 -7.21 2.51 5.93
CA ALA A 44 -7.63 2.78 4.56
C ALA A 44 -7.70 4.29 4.27
N ALA A 45 -8.25 5.08 5.20
CA ALA A 45 -8.33 6.53 5.07
C ALA A 45 -6.92 7.17 5.00
N GLU A 46 -5.98 6.73 5.84
CA GLU A 46 -4.62 7.24 5.80
C GLU A 46 -3.87 6.83 4.52
N ILE A 47 -4.01 5.58 4.06
CA ILE A 47 -3.40 5.10 2.81
C ILE A 47 -3.94 5.88 1.61
N GLU A 48 -5.24 6.18 1.59
CA GLU A 48 -5.85 7.01 0.55
C GLU A 48 -5.33 8.46 0.60
N SER A 49 -5.17 9.02 1.81
CA SER A 49 -4.54 10.34 1.98
C SER A 49 -3.10 10.37 1.47
N ASP A 50 -2.33 9.30 1.67
CA ASP A 50 -0.97 9.19 1.15
C ASP A 50 -0.94 9.08 -0.38
N ARG A 51 -1.88 8.33 -0.96
CA ARG A 51 -2.05 8.23 -2.41
C ARG A 51 -2.39 9.59 -3.03
N GLN A 52 -3.28 10.35 -2.41
CA GLN A 52 -3.61 11.69 -2.87
C GLN A 52 -2.41 12.64 -2.75
N THR A 53 -1.64 12.53 -1.66
CA THR A 53 -0.39 13.30 -1.49
C THR A 53 0.62 13.00 -2.60
N LEU A 54 0.78 11.74 -3.01
CA LEU A 54 1.61 11.36 -4.16
C LEU A 54 1.11 11.98 -5.46
N ILE A 55 -0.21 11.94 -5.69
CA ILE A 55 -0.84 12.51 -6.88
C ILE A 55 -0.58 14.02 -6.96
N ASP A 56 -0.77 14.74 -5.86
CA ASP A 56 -0.56 16.19 -5.79
C ASP A 56 0.91 16.54 -6.03
N LEU A 57 1.85 15.73 -5.51
CA LEU A 57 3.27 15.88 -5.80
C LEU A 57 3.55 15.70 -7.30
N MET A 58 3.03 14.63 -7.92
CA MET A 58 3.23 14.38 -9.36
C MET A 58 2.71 15.55 -10.20
N GLU A 59 1.57 16.15 -9.84
CA GLU A 59 1.05 17.35 -10.50
C GLU A 59 1.98 18.55 -10.36
N ARG A 60 2.51 18.81 -9.17
CA ARG A 60 3.45 19.92 -8.91
C ARG A 60 4.78 19.76 -9.66
N MET A 61 5.22 18.52 -9.89
CA MET A 61 6.43 18.23 -10.66
C MET A 61 6.19 18.22 -12.18
N GLY A 62 4.94 18.29 -12.63
CA GLY A 62 4.60 18.18 -14.06
C GLY A 62 4.76 16.75 -14.61
N THR A 63 4.85 15.75 -13.73
CA THR A 63 4.96 14.34 -14.12
C THR A 63 3.65 13.88 -14.77
N SER A 64 3.74 13.32 -15.98
CA SER A 64 2.57 12.72 -16.62
C SER A 64 2.13 11.46 -15.87
N LYS A 65 0.88 11.47 -15.38
CA LYS A 65 0.23 10.29 -14.80
C LYS A 65 -0.01 9.27 -15.94
N ASN A 66 0.80 8.23 -16.00
CA ASN A 66 0.60 7.15 -16.97
C ASN A 66 0.78 5.76 -16.32
N PRO A 67 0.03 5.45 -15.26
CA PRO A 67 0.17 4.20 -14.53
C PRO A 67 -0.14 2.97 -15.42
N VAL A 68 -0.98 3.14 -16.45
CA VAL A 68 -1.40 2.06 -17.36
C VAL A 68 -0.31 1.67 -18.36
N LYS A 69 0.55 2.60 -18.82
CA LYS A 69 1.65 2.27 -19.74
C LYS A 69 2.94 1.86 -19.04
N GLN A 70 3.02 2.00 -17.71
CA GLN A 70 4.21 1.70 -16.92
C GLN A 70 3.91 0.73 -15.78
N VAL A 71 3.11 -0.30 -16.05
CA VAL A 71 3.10 -1.47 -15.16
C VAL A 71 4.44 -2.17 -15.34
N THR A 72 5.40 -1.85 -14.48
CA THR A 72 6.65 -2.60 -14.36
C THR A 72 6.36 -4.06 -14.01
N THR A 73 7.21 -4.96 -14.50
CA THR A 73 7.09 -6.42 -14.32
C THR A 73 6.87 -6.85 -12.87
N TRP A 74 7.43 -6.10 -11.90
CA TRP A 74 7.30 -6.39 -10.48
C TRP A 74 5.85 -6.25 -9.96
N LEU A 75 5.11 -5.24 -10.41
CA LEU A 75 3.69 -5.10 -10.11
C LEU A 75 2.84 -6.13 -10.87
N ALA A 76 3.23 -6.53 -12.08
CA ALA A 76 2.53 -7.57 -12.83
C ALA A 76 2.58 -8.94 -12.12
N GLU A 77 3.70 -9.28 -11.48
CA GLU A 77 3.84 -10.52 -10.69
C GLU A 77 2.95 -10.50 -9.43
N LYS A 78 2.83 -9.34 -8.77
CA LYS A 78 1.99 -9.17 -7.57
C LYS A 78 0.51 -8.99 -7.89
N ALA A 79 0.17 -8.29 -8.98
CA ALA A 79 -1.19 -7.98 -9.43
C ALA A 79 -1.88 -9.15 -10.15
N SER A 80 -1.31 -10.35 -10.14
CA SER A 80 -2.00 -11.53 -10.62
C SER A 80 -3.27 -11.72 -9.78
N ARG A 81 -4.39 -11.22 -10.32
CA ARG A 81 -5.77 -11.39 -9.85
C ARG A 81 -6.10 -12.80 -9.32
N PRO A 82 -5.46 -13.91 -9.77
CA PRO A 82 -5.69 -15.21 -9.15
C PRO A 82 -5.15 -15.37 -7.72
N LYS A 83 -4.26 -14.50 -7.19
CA LYS A 83 -3.77 -14.58 -5.79
C LYS A 83 -4.52 -13.68 -4.80
N PHE A 84 -5.06 -12.55 -5.25
CA PHE A 84 -5.97 -11.73 -4.41
C PHE A 84 -7.40 -12.30 -4.35
N SER A 85 -7.73 -13.23 -5.27
CA SER A 85 -8.92 -14.10 -5.21
C SER A 85 -8.90 -15.10 -4.04
N GLY A 86 -7.79 -15.24 -3.30
CA GLY A 86 -7.71 -16.07 -2.09
C GLY A 86 -8.73 -15.69 -1.00
N MET A 87 -9.33 -14.50 -1.08
CA MET A 87 -10.43 -14.06 -0.21
C MET A 87 -11.82 -14.56 -0.67
N THR A 88 -11.89 -15.29 -1.79
CA THR A 88 -13.09 -15.95 -2.32
C THR A 88 -12.93 -17.46 -2.50
N SER A 89 -11.75 -18.01 -2.19
CA SER A 89 -11.57 -19.47 -1.98
C SER A 89 -12.24 -19.89 -0.68
N GLY A 90 -12.54 -21.19 -0.53
CA GLY A 90 -13.14 -21.78 0.68
C GLY A 90 -12.36 -21.64 1.99
N GLU A 91 -11.34 -20.78 2.04
CA GLU A 91 -10.47 -20.52 3.19
C GLU A 91 -10.38 -18.99 3.49
N PRO A 92 -11.45 -18.38 4.05
CA PRO A 92 -11.52 -16.93 4.27
C PRO A 92 -10.43 -16.36 5.19
N GLU A 93 -9.97 -17.14 6.16
CA GLU A 93 -8.93 -16.74 7.10
C GLU A 93 -7.56 -16.61 6.42
N LEU A 94 -7.23 -17.58 5.55
CA LEU A 94 -6.00 -17.53 4.74
C LEU A 94 -6.02 -16.33 3.80
N GLY A 95 -7.16 -16.07 3.15
CA GLY A 95 -7.34 -14.89 2.30
C GLY A 95 -7.09 -13.59 3.05
N THR A 96 -7.66 -13.43 4.25
CA THR A 96 -7.48 -12.24 5.10
C THR A 96 -6.02 -12.07 5.51
N PHE A 97 -5.35 -13.15 5.90
CA PHE A 97 -3.93 -13.12 6.26
C PHE A 97 -3.05 -12.67 5.08
N LEU A 98 -3.21 -13.26 3.91
CA LEU A 98 -2.42 -12.91 2.71
C LEU A 98 -2.70 -11.48 2.23
N ALA A 99 -3.93 -10.99 2.40
CA ALA A 99 -4.27 -9.60 2.10
C ALA A 99 -3.56 -8.62 3.05
N LEU A 100 -3.59 -8.88 4.36
CA LEU A 100 -2.87 -8.06 5.35
C LEU A 100 -1.35 -8.09 5.13
N GLU A 101 -0.79 -9.24 4.73
CA GLU A 101 0.62 -9.36 4.38
C GLU A 101 0.98 -8.57 3.12
N SER A 102 0.15 -8.65 2.08
CA SER A 102 0.33 -7.86 0.85
C SER A 102 0.25 -6.37 1.13
N LEU A 103 -0.72 -5.94 1.95
CA LEU A 103 -0.86 -4.54 2.34
C LEU A 103 0.32 -4.06 3.19
N SER A 104 0.83 -4.91 4.09
CA SER A 104 2.04 -4.59 4.88
C SER A 104 3.24 -4.32 3.98
N LEU A 105 3.46 -5.15 2.96
CA LEU A 105 4.51 -4.92 1.96
C LEU A 105 4.27 -3.63 1.14
N GLY A 106 3.02 -3.32 0.81
CA GLY A 106 2.66 -2.08 0.14
C GLY A 106 2.99 -0.83 0.98
N VAL A 107 2.72 -0.88 2.29
CA VAL A 107 3.08 0.20 3.22
C VAL A 107 4.59 0.37 3.35
N GLU A 108 5.37 -0.72 3.36
CA GLU A 108 6.85 -0.64 3.33
C GLU A 108 7.36 -0.04 2.01
N GLY A 109 6.75 -0.40 0.87
CA GLY A 109 7.06 0.20 -0.43
C GLY A 109 6.81 1.71 -0.44
N LYS A 110 5.67 2.13 0.11
CA LYS A 110 5.35 3.55 0.29
C LYS A 110 6.30 4.26 1.26
N ALA A 111 6.70 3.64 2.37
CA ALA A 111 7.70 4.22 3.27
C ALA A 111 9.04 4.45 2.55
N SER A 112 9.44 3.47 1.74
CA SER A 112 10.66 3.55 0.91
C SER A 112 10.60 4.69 -0.11
N LEU A 113 9.43 4.95 -0.71
CA LEU A 113 9.20 6.13 -1.56
C LEU A 113 9.50 7.42 -0.80
N TRP A 114 8.88 7.62 0.37
CA TRP A 114 9.04 8.85 1.14
C TRP A 114 10.47 9.07 1.62
N GLU A 115 11.16 7.99 1.99
CA GLU A 115 12.58 8.02 2.33
C GLU A 115 13.45 8.40 1.13
N ALA A 116 13.25 7.80 -0.04
CA ALA A 116 14.00 8.13 -1.24
C ALA A 116 13.78 9.59 -1.69
N LEU A 117 12.55 10.10 -1.59
CA LEU A 117 12.26 11.50 -1.90
C LEU A 117 12.91 12.47 -0.91
N LYS A 118 13.08 12.07 0.36
CA LYS A 118 13.77 12.90 1.36
C LYS A 118 15.23 13.11 1.01
N GLU A 119 15.91 12.06 0.54
CA GLU A 119 17.34 12.12 0.18
C GLU A 119 17.62 13.13 -0.94
N VAL A 120 16.68 13.30 -1.87
CA VAL A 120 16.81 14.24 -3.01
C VAL A 120 16.03 15.53 -2.83
N ALA A 121 15.43 15.78 -1.66
CA ALA A 121 14.52 16.92 -1.46
C ALA A 121 15.19 18.29 -1.71
N GLY A 122 16.51 18.39 -1.50
CA GLY A 122 17.28 19.60 -1.78
C GLY A 122 17.44 19.94 -3.27
N GLU A 123 17.21 18.97 -4.16
CA GLU A 123 17.32 19.13 -5.61
C GLU A 123 15.98 19.53 -6.28
N TYR A 124 14.86 19.35 -5.56
CA TYR A 124 13.51 19.58 -6.07
C TYR A 124 12.70 20.50 -5.15
N ALA A 125 12.42 21.72 -5.61
CA ALA A 125 11.67 22.72 -4.83
C ALA A 125 10.28 22.22 -4.39
N GLN A 126 9.65 21.35 -5.19
CA GLN A 126 8.36 20.73 -4.88
C GLN A 126 8.45 19.82 -3.63
N LEU A 127 9.53 19.07 -3.49
CA LEU A 127 9.77 18.17 -2.35
C LEU A 127 10.14 18.95 -1.09
N ALA A 128 10.90 20.03 -1.22
CA ALA A 128 11.27 20.89 -0.10
C ALA A 128 10.06 21.51 0.64
N SER A 129 8.90 21.58 -0.02
CA SER A 129 7.64 22.08 0.56
C SER A 129 6.81 21.01 1.28
N MET A 130 7.21 19.75 1.22
CA MET A 130 6.46 18.62 1.79
C MET A 130 7.00 18.24 3.17
N ASP A 131 6.10 17.85 4.06
CA ASP A 131 6.46 17.21 5.32
C ASP A 131 6.71 15.71 5.11
N LEU A 132 7.87 15.38 4.54
CA LEU A 132 8.26 14.00 4.26
C LEU A 132 8.49 13.19 5.55
N ASP A 133 8.76 13.84 6.67
CA ASP A 133 8.94 13.16 7.95
C ASP A 133 7.59 12.71 8.53
N ASP A 134 6.55 13.54 8.49
CA ASP A 134 5.18 13.13 8.86
C ASP A 134 4.71 11.93 8.01
N LEU A 135 4.95 11.96 6.70
CA LEU A 135 4.58 10.85 5.80
C LEU A 135 5.29 9.53 6.14
N ARG A 136 6.57 9.60 6.51
CA ARG A 136 7.35 8.43 6.95
C ARG A 136 6.87 7.91 8.30
N GLU A 137 6.63 8.80 9.26
CA GLU A 137 6.13 8.43 10.58
C GLU A 137 4.74 7.79 10.51
N ARG A 138 3.86 8.34 9.67
CA ARG A 138 2.54 7.77 9.39
C ARG A 138 2.64 6.37 8.76
N ALA A 139 3.47 6.19 7.74
CA ALA A 139 3.69 4.87 7.14
C ALA A 139 4.25 3.86 8.17
N ALA A 140 5.17 4.26 9.04
CA ALA A 140 5.68 3.42 10.10
C ALA A 140 4.59 3.06 11.14
N ALA A 141 3.69 3.99 11.47
CA ALA A 141 2.56 3.74 12.36
C ALA A 141 1.57 2.74 11.76
N GLN A 142 1.22 2.90 10.48
CA GLN A 142 0.39 1.95 9.75
C GLN A 142 1.02 0.56 9.74
N ARG A 143 2.32 0.48 9.47
CA ARG A 143 3.06 -0.79 9.45
C ARG A 143 2.99 -1.52 10.78
N ARG A 144 3.19 -0.81 11.89
CA ARG A 144 3.08 -1.37 13.25
C ARG A 144 1.67 -1.89 13.54
N THR A 145 0.64 -1.18 13.08
CA THR A 145 -0.75 -1.61 13.24
C THR A 145 -1.07 -2.83 12.39
N LEU A 146 -0.72 -2.80 11.10
CA LEU A 146 -0.91 -3.94 10.20
C LEU A 146 -0.16 -5.18 10.66
N GLU A 147 1.03 -5.05 11.27
CA GLU A 147 1.76 -6.21 11.78
C GLU A 147 0.99 -6.96 12.87
N ARG A 148 0.34 -6.23 13.79
CA ARG A 148 -0.46 -6.83 14.85
C ARG A 148 -1.61 -7.64 14.25
N GLU A 149 -2.33 -7.04 13.30
CA GLU A 149 -3.46 -7.69 12.63
C GLU A 149 -3.02 -8.87 11.75
N ARG A 150 -1.93 -8.70 11.01
CA ARG A 150 -1.34 -9.74 10.15
C ARG A 150 -0.95 -10.97 10.96
N LEU A 151 -0.27 -10.79 12.10
CA LEU A 151 0.10 -11.90 12.98
C LEU A 151 -1.11 -12.53 13.68
N ALA A 152 -2.14 -11.75 14.00
CA ALA A 152 -3.39 -12.29 14.52
C ALA A 152 -4.11 -13.15 13.46
N ALA A 153 -4.18 -12.68 12.22
CA ALA A 153 -4.73 -13.43 11.09
C ALA A 153 -3.93 -14.69 10.77
N ALA A 154 -2.59 -14.61 10.79
CA ALA A 154 -1.70 -15.77 10.60
C ALA A 154 -1.99 -16.89 11.60
N ARG A 155 -2.19 -16.54 12.89
CA ARG A 155 -2.52 -17.51 13.94
C ARG A 155 -3.86 -18.21 13.71
N ARG A 156 -4.83 -17.53 13.10
CA ARG A 156 -6.12 -18.13 12.75
C ARG A 156 -5.96 -19.05 11.54
N ALA A 157 -5.42 -18.49 10.46
CA ALA A 157 -5.29 -19.16 9.16
C ALA A 157 -4.37 -20.40 9.15
N LEU A 158 -3.31 -20.42 9.96
CA LEU A 158 -2.27 -21.46 9.88
C LEU A 158 -2.35 -22.52 10.98
N ARG A 159 -3.32 -22.42 11.90
CA ARG A 159 -3.58 -23.52 12.84
C ARG A 159 -4.33 -24.63 12.10
N GLU A 160 -3.90 -25.89 12.28
CA GLU A 160 -4.56 -27.06 11.70
C GLU A 160 -6.07 -27.00 11.97
N GLN A 161 -6.87 -26.92 10.90
CA GLN A 161 -8.29 -27.19 11.01
C GLN A 161 -8.44 -28.71 11.25
N PRO A 162 -9.15 -29.16 12.29
CA PRO A 162 -9.36 -30.59 12.48
C PRO A 162 -10.02 -31.15 11.21
N ALA A 163 -9.42 -32.22 10.66
CA ALA A 163 -10.01 -32.95 9.55
C ALA A 163 -11.45 -33.33 9.94
N SER A 164 -12.41 -32.89 9.12
CA SER A 164 -13.83 -33.28 9.25
C SER A 164 -14.00 -34.77 9.01
#